data_AF-A0A0D2IY06-F1
#
_entry.id   AF-A0A0D2IY06-F1
#
_cell.length_a   1.000
_cell.length_b   1.000
_cell.length_c   1.000
_cell.angle_alpha   90.00
_cell.angle_beta   90.00
_cell.angle_gamma   90.00
#
_symmetry.space_group_name_H-M   'P 1'
#
loop_
_entity.id
_entity.type
_entity.pdbx_description
1 polymer ?
#
loop_
_entity_poly.entity_id
_entity_poly.type
_entity_poly.pdbx_seq_one_letter_code
_entity_poly.pdbx_strand_id
1 'polypeptide(L)'
;MLQSGWLRRAIAEGTVGVHGLRTPFRGGTVRDLSLKVLDIARGGLERRGHDEASFLKSLQVIAESGKTPADALLELYEGKWGRSVDPYYDELQY
;
A
#
# COMPACT_ATOMS: atom_id res chain seq x y z
N MET A 1 -13.73 -19.49 24.46
CA MET A 1 -12.76 -19.42 23.35
C MET A 1 -13.08 -18.20 22.48
N LEU A 2 -12.79 -16.99 22.96
CA LEU A 2 -13.24 -15.70 22.36
C LEU A 2 -12.19 -14.60 22.59
N GLN A 3 -10.94 -14.82 22.15
CA GLN A 3 -9.83 -13.86 22.32
C GLN A 3 -8.99 -13.65 21.04
N SER A 4 -9.36 -14.22 19.89
CA SER A 4 -8.45 -14.38 18.74
C SER A 4 -8.60 -13.37 17.59
N GLY A 5 -9.64 -12.51 17.58
CA GLY A 5 -9.88 -11.55 16.49
C GLY A 5 -9.08 -10.25 16.59
N TRP A 6 -8.96 -9.70 17.81
CA TRP A 6 -8.33 -8.41 18.08
C TRP A 6 -6.80 -8.48 18.05
N LEU A 7 -6.22 -9.56 18.58
CA LEU A 7 -4.77 -9.78 18.59
C LEU A 7 -4.20 -9.89 17.16
N ARG A 8 -4.94 -10.52 16.23
CA ARG A 8 -4.55 -10.62 14.81
C ARG A 8 -4.59 -9.27 14.09
N ARG A 9 -5.53 -8.40 14.46
CA ARG A 9 -5.67 -7.06 13.88
C ARG A 9 -4.53 -6.14 14.34
N ALA A 10 -4.19 -6.19 15.64
CA ALA A 10 -3.07 -5.45 16.21
C ALA A 10 -1.69 -5.94 15.71
N ILE A 11 -1.50 -7.25 15.53
CA ILE A 11 -0.28 -7.80 14.91
C ILE A 11 -0.16 -7.32 13.46
N ALA A 12 -1.26 -7.29 12.70
CA ALA A 12 -1.28 -6.75 11.34
C ALA A 12 -0.95 -5.24 11.34
N GLU A 13 -1.49 -4.44 12.26
CA GLU A 13 -1.18 -3.00 12.33
C GLU A 13 0.32 -2.72 12.55
N GLY A 14 0.96 -3.40 13.51
CA GLY A 14 2.39 -3.25 13.74
C GLY A 14 3.26 -3.81 12.60
N THR A 15 2.86 -4.91 11.96
CA THR A 15 3.64 -5.56 10.90
C THR A 15 3.45 -4.92 9.53
N VAL A 16 2.29 -4.35 9.22
CA VAL A 16 2.05 -3.56 7.99
C VAL A 16 2.92 -2.31 7.97
N GLY A 17 3.13 -1.66 9.12
CA GLY A 17 4.06 -0.52 9.19
C GLY A 17 5.49 -0.85 8.74
N VAL A 18 5.94 -2.09 8.95
CA VAL A 18 7.30 -2.54 8.61
C VAL A 18 7.37 -3.19 7.23
N HIS A 19 6.42 -4.06 6.89
CA HIS A 19 6.48 -4.89 5.68
C HIS A 19 5.53 -4.45 4.56
N GLY A 20 4.64 -3.49 4.83
CA GLY A 20 3.70 -2.95 3.85
C GLY A 20 2.82 -4.04 3.22
N LEU A 21 2.79 -4.06 1.89
CA LEU A 21 1.99 -5.03 1.11
C LEU A 21 2.49 -6.48 1.27
N ARG A 22 3.75 -6.68 1.69
CA ARG A 22 4.33 -8.02 1.91
C ARG A 22 3.90 -8.65 3.23
N THR A 23 3.20 -7.93 4.11
CA THR A 23 2.73 -8.45 5.38
C THR A 23 1.87 -9.70 5.18
N PRO A 24 2.23 -10.85 5.80
CA PRO A 24 1.39 -12.03 5.78
C PRO A 24 0.03 -11.75 6.42
N PHE A 25 -1.04 -12.12 5.72
CA PHE A 25 -2.41 -11.96 6.19
C PHE A 25 -3.27 -13.16 5.78
N ARG A 26 -3.72 -13.94 6.78
CA ARG A 26 -4.45 -15.19 6.58
C ARG A 26 -3.67 -16.14 5.66
N GLY A 27 -4.27 -16.62 4.57
CA GLY A 27 -3.65 -17.52 3.59
C GLY A 27 -2.94 -16.81 2.43
N GLY A 28 -2.60 -15.53 2.59
CA GLY A 28 -1.90 -14.74 1.58
C GLY A 28 -1.20 -13.54 2.21
N THR A 29 -1.12 -12.45 1.49
CA THR A 29 -0.50 -11.18 1.90
C THR A 29 -1.51 -10.04 1.94
N VAL A 30 -1.12 -8.91 2.53
CA VAL A 30 -1.90 -7.67 2.43
C VAL A 30 -2.04 -7.23 0.98
N ARG A 31 -1.06 -7.48 0.10
CA ARG A 31 -1.19 -7.26 -1.36
C ARG A 31 -2.41 -7.97 -1.95
N ASP A 32 -2.58 -9.26 -1.63
CA ASP A 32 -3.69 -10.07 -2.14
C ASP A 32 -5.04 -9.56 -1.65
N LEU A 33 -5.07 -9.01 -0.43
CA LEU A 33 -6.24 -8.31 0.11
C LEU A 33 -6.49 -7.00 -0.64
N SER A 34 -5.45 -6.18 -0.86
CA SER A 34 -5.55 -4.89 -1.54
C SER A 34 -6.14 -5.01 -2.94
N LEU A 35 -5.72 -6.02 -3.73
CA LEU A 35 -6.27 -6.27 -5.07
C LEU A 35 -7.79 -6.51 -5.03
N LYS A 36 -8.26 -7.31 -4.06
CA LYS A 36 -9.70 -7.58 -3.88
C LYS A 36 -10.47 -6.35 -3.41
N VAL A 37 -9.88 -5.55 -2.52
CA VAL A 37 -10.49 -4.31 -2.03
C VAL A 37 -10.62 -3.29 -3.15
N LEU A 38 -9.61 -3.17 -4.02
CA LEU A 38 -9.65 -2.28 -5.18
C LEU A 38 -10.72 -2.66 -6.19
N ASP A 39 -10.94 -3.95 -6.42
CA ASP A 39 -12.04 -4.45 -7.26
C ASP A 39 -13.42 -4.05 -6.70
N ILE A 40 -13.62 -4.24 -5.39
CA ILE A 40 -14.85 -3.82 -4.70
C ILE A 40 -15.04 -2.29 -4.80
N ALA A 41 -13.97 -1.52 -4.56
CA ALA A 41 -14.00 -0.06 -4.62
C ALA A 41 -14.35 0.44 -6.03
N ARG A 42 -13.73 -0.15 -7.05
CA ARG A 42 -13.99 0.17 -8.47
C ARG A 42 -15.47 -0.04 -8.81
N GLY A 43 -16.01 -1.21 -8.51
CA GLY A 43 -17.43 -1.48 -8.76
C GLY A 43 -18.36 -0.53 -7.98
N GLY A 44 -17.95 -0.08 -6.78
CA GLY A 44 -18.68 0.93 -6.01
C GLY A 44 -18.71 2.31 -6.69
N LEU A 45 -17.56 2.78 -7.19
CA LEU A 45 -17.44 4.07 -7.88
C LEU A 45 -18.16 4.06 -9.24
N GLU A 46 -18.04 2.98 -10.00
CA GLU A 46 -18.73 2.81 -11.28
C GLU A 46 -20.25 2.87 -11.12
N ARG A 47 -20.80 2.23 -10.08
CA ARG A 47 -22.24 2.30 -9.78
C ARG A 47 -22.71 3.70 -9.37
N ARG A 48 -21.84 4.54 -8.80
CA ARG A 48 -22.17 5.93 -8.47
C ARG A 48 -22.22 6.82 -9.70
N GLY A 49 -21.51 6.46 -10.79
CA GLY A 49 -21.62 7.12 -12.09
C GLY A 49 -20.90 8.47 -12.22
N HIS A 50 -19.92 8.76 -11.36
CA HIS A 50 -19.16 10.03 -11.37
C HIS A 50 -17.85 9.99 -12.15
N ASP A 51 -17.54 8.89 -12.84
CA ASP A 51 -16.25 8.66 -13.55
C ASP A 51 -15.00 8.79 -12.66
N GLU A 52 -15.16 8.55 -11.36
CA GLU A 52 -14.10 8.66 -10.35
C GLU A 52 -13.25 7.37 -10.23
N ALA A 53 -13.59 6.30 -10.94
CA ALA A 53 -12.84 5.04 -10.89
C ALA A 53 -11.39 5.18 -11.39
N SER A 54 -11.12 6.22 -12.17
CA SER A 54 -9.78 6.61 -12.64
C SER A 54 -8.84 6.99 -11.49
N PHE A 55 -9.36 7.54 -10.38
CA PHE A 55 -8.56 7.87 -9.20
C PHE A 55 -7.95 6.64 -8.51
N LEU A 56 -8.50 5.44 -8.74
CA LEU A 56 -7.93 4.20 -8.22
C LEU A 56 -6.67 3.74 -8.98
N LYS A 57 -6.33 4.36 -10.12
CA LYS A 57 -5.23 3.89 -10.98
C LYS A 57 -3.88 3.84 -10.27
N SER A 58 -3.55 4.86 -9.47
CA SER A 58 -2.29 4.88 -8.71
C SER A 58 -2.23 3.76 -7.67
N LEU A 59 -3.34 3.53 -6.95
CA LEU A 59 -3.46 2.45 -5.97
C LEU A 59 -3.41 1.07 -6.65
N GLN A 60 -3.98 0.94 -7.84
CA GLN A 60 -3.91 -0.27 -8.65
C GLN A 60 -2.46 -0.61 -9.01
N VAL A 61 -1.69 0.36 -9.49
CA VAL A 61 -0.27 0.18 -9.81
C VAL A 61 0.53 -0.24 -8.58
N ILE A 62 0.27 0.35 -7.41
CA ILE A 62 0.92 -0.02 -6.15
C ILE A 62 0.59 -1.47 -5.77
N ALA A 63 -0.69 -1.85 -5.83
CA ALA A 63 -1.12 -3.21 -5.48
C ALA A 63 -0.58 -4.25 -6.49
N GLU A 64 -0.59 -3.96 -7.78
CA GLU A 64 -0.10 -4.86 -8.84
C GLU A 64 1.42 -5.03 -8.78
N SER A 65 2.17 -3.93 -8.67
CA SER A 65 3.64 -4.00 -8.56
C SER A 65 4.11 -4.59 -7.23
N GLY A 66 3.31 -4.46 -6.17
CA GLY A 66 3.74 -4.77 -4.81
C GLY A 66 4.77 -3.78 -4.25
N LYS A 67 5.05 -2.68 -4.96
CA LYS A 67 5.96 -1.61 -4.52
C LYS A 67 5.15 -0.44 -3.98
N THR A 68 5.44 -0.07 -2.74
CA THR A 68 4.87 1.10 -2.09
C THR A 68 5.67 2.36 -2.43
N PRO A 69 5.12 3.57 -2.20
CA PRO A 69 5.91 4.80 -2.26
C PRO A 69 7.13 4.78 -1.33
N ALA A 70 7.02 4.11 -0.17
CA ALA A 70 8.14 3.95 0.75
C ALA A 70 9.25 3.07 0.16
N ASP A 71 8.91 2.02 -0.61
CA ASP A 71 9.92 1.22 -1.33
C ASP A 71 10.66 2.10 -2.37
N ALA A 72 9.94 2.95 -3.11
CA ALA A 72 10.55 3.85 -4.09
C ALA A 72 11.47 4.89 -3.43
N LEU A 73 11.06 5.45 -2.29
CA LEU A 73 11.91 6.35 -1.50
C LEU A 73 13.14 5.64 -0.94
N LEU A 74 13.01 4.39 -0.51
CA LEU A 74 14.13 3.60 -0.03
C LEU A 74 15.13 3.28 -1.16
N GLU A 75 14.63 3.00 -2.38
CA GLU A 75 15.47 2.85 -3.57
C GLU A 75 16.26 4.14 -3.90
N LEU A 76 15.63 5.32 -3.77
CA LEU A 76 16.30 6.61 -3.94
C LEU A 76 17.35 6.85 -2.86
N TYR A 77 16.99 6.59 -1.59
CA TYR A 77 17.88 6.73 -0.44
C TYR A 77 19.11 5.83 -0.56
N GLU A 78 18.95 4.53 -0.81
CA GLU A 78 20.07 3.60 -0.95
C GLU A 78 20.89 3.84 -2.22
N GLY A 79 20.27 4.41 -3.26
CA GLY A 79 20.88 4.66 -4.57
C GLY A 79 21.28 6.12 -4.77
N LYS A 80 20.47 6.83 -5.56
CA LYS A 80 20.77 8.19 -6.08
C LYS A 80 21.17 9.18 -4.98
N TRP A 81 20.52 9.11 -3.83
CA TRP A 81 20.74 10.05 -2.73
C TRP A 81 21.89 9.64 -1.80
N GLY A 82 22.52 8.49 -2.03
CA GLY A 82 23.74 8.08 -1.31
C GLY A 82 23.56 8.01 0.21
N ARG A 83 22.40 7.51 0.65
CA ARG A 83 21.96 7.46 2.06
C ARG A 83 21.82 8.84 2.73
N SER A 84 21.56 9.88 1.96
CA SER A 84 21.07 11.17 2.47
C SER A 84 19.58 11.33 2.20
N VAL A 85 18.89 12.03 3.10
CA VAL A 85 17.49 12.47 2.89
C VAL A 85 17.40 13.91 2.39
N ASP A 86 18.52 14.65 2.36
CA ASP A 86 18.55 16.06 1.96
C ASP A 86 17.90 16.31 0.58
N PRO A 87 18.12 15.46 -0.45
CA PRO A 87 17.53 15.68 -1.78
C PRO A 87 16.00 15.58 -1.82
N TYR A 88 15.35 15.06 -0.77
CA TYR A 88 13.89 14.90 -0.71
C TYR A 88 13.17 16.22 -0.96
N TYR A 89 13.65 17.31 -0.35
CA TYR A 89 12.99 18.62 -0.41
C TYR A 89 13.15 19.31 -1.77
N ASP A 90 14.19 18.95 -2.52
CA ASP A 90 14.43 19.51 -3.86
C ASP A 90 13.71 18.70 -4.95
N GLU A 91 13.67 17.37 -4.81
CA GLU A 91 13.21 16.46 -5.87
C GLU A 91 11.72 16.10 -5.81
N LEU A 92 11.09 16.14 -4.63
CA LEU A 92 9.69 15.71 -4.42
C LEU A 92 8.77 16.83 -3.95
N GLN A 93 9.07 18.05 -4.38
CA GLN A 93 8.22 19.22 -4.18
C GLN A 93 6.83 19.04 -4.84
N TYR A 94 5.81 19.64 -4.22
CA TYR A 94 4.42 19.63 -4.71
C TYR A 94 4.19 20.71 -5.77
#